data_AF-A0A412LHX8-F1
#
_entry.id   AF-A0A412LHX8-F1
#
_cell.length_a   1.000
_cell.length_b   1.000
_cell.length_c   1.000
_cell.angle_alpha   90.00
_cell.angle_beta   90.00
_cell.angle_gamma   90.00
#
_symmetry.space_group_name_H-M   'P 1'
#
loop_
_entity.id
_entity.type
_entity.pdbx_description
1 polymer ?
#
loop_
_entity_poly.entity_id
_entity_poly.type
_entity_poly.pdbx_seq_one_letter_code
_entity_poly.pdbx_strand_id
1 'polypeptide(L)'
;MHAAAFSPRGGVVPKTTRLRGQSIIEYVLIIAVIGLVIVFAGPGVAGAIRNQFNLVCNTLDSGTSGGIEGGGASGGGSAGADSAIVQTAVAKDAKDWTLDEQKAVAEDIAAKGEASPAYAKAKAAMDAGTEFSMKLTNSDILKYRIIGINHDDLADGSGKAGLTFLTTSPTISSYMCYKGSKSNAGGWEKSELRQKMNSGEIWNLMPTEFQGKVKRVKKLTNNAGSGEEILGDEENKNISATATLDKLFLLSYSEIVPAAHGEGEIIPSLPGTPIGGPTHNWAYKYPWTSSEGTQYEAFQGKVTERYSNNACLQLDSEGFRWEWWERTVNPCSSTGFLNVDANGNPSDSCDQKASLYVCPAWCF
;
A
#
# COMPACT_ATOMS: atom_id res chain seq x y z
N MET A 1 -50.35 -85.53 -8.81
CA MET A 1 -48.89 -85.55 -8.59
C MET A 1 -48.37 -84.13 -8.75
N HIS A 2 -47.36 -83.79 -7.94
CA HIS A 2 -46.89 -82.47 -7.52
C HIS A 2 -46.81 -81.32 -8.54
N ALA A 3 -47.13 -80.12 -8.05
CA ALA A 3 -46.33 -78.93 -8.31
C ALA A 3 -46.18 -78.14 -7.00
N ALA A 4 -44.93 -77.91 -6.60
CA ALA A 4 -44.54 -77.19 -5.39
C ALA A 4 -44.46 -75.68 -5.67
N ALA A 5 -44.79 -74.86 -4.67
CA ALA A 5 -44.33 -73.47 -4.60
C ALA A 5 -44.18 -73.04 -3.13
N PHE A 6 -42.92 -72.83 -2.71
CA PHE A 6 -42.52 -72.14 -1.49
C PHE A 6 -41.97 -70.75 -1.89
N SER A 7 -42.32 -69.75 -1.07
CA SER A 7 -42.02 -68.28 -1.08
C SER A 7 -40.51 -67.96 -0.89
N PRO A 8 -39.96 -66.70 -0.75
CA PRO A 8 -40.59 -65.39 -0.45
C PRO A 8 -39.91 -64.06 -0.94
N ARG A 9 -40.60 -62.94 -0.64
CA ARG A 9 -40.08 -61.59 -0.24
C ARG A 9 -39.21 -60.77 -1.21
N GLY A 10 -39.65 -59.53 -1.45
CA GLY A 10 -38.77 -58.44 -1.87
C GLY A 10 -39.47 -57.18 -2.36
N GLY A 11 -40.35 -56.58 -1.56
CA GLY A 11 -40.98 -55.29 -1.89
C GLY A 11 -40.88 -54.32 -0.72
N VAL A 12 -39.80 -53.54 -0.66
CA VAL A 12 -39.66 -52.40 0.26
C VAL A 12 -39.89 -51.13 -0.56
N VAL A 13 -40.95 -50.40 -0.24
CA VAL A 13 -41.23 -49.05 -0.76
C VAL A 13 -40.17 -48.08 -0.20
N PRO A 14 -39.55 -47.21 -1.00
CA PRO A 14 -38.65 -46.18 -0.48
C PRO A 14 -39.43 -45.23 0.42
N LYS A 15 -39.09 -45.25 1.71
CA LYS A 15 -39.56 -44.30 2.71
C LYS A 15 -38.95 -42.94 2.34
N THR A 16 -39.76 -42.05 1.76
CA THR A 16 -39.37 -40.64 1.60
C THR A 16 -39.16 -40.06 3.00
N THR A 17 -37.92 -39.68 3.31
CA THR A 17 -37.60 -38.81 4.44
C THR A 17 -38.27 -37.47 4.19
N ARG A 18 -39.51 -37.32 4.67
CA ARG A 18 -40.13 -36.00 4.86
C ARG A 18 -39.26 -35.23 5.85
N LEU A 19 -38.54 -34.23 5.37
CA LEU A 19 -38.03 -33.15 6.20
C LEU A 19 -39.24 -32.49 6.86
N ARG A 20 -39.50 -32.83 8.13
CA ARG A 20 -40.41 -32.07 8.99
C ARG A 20 -39.84 -30.66 9.08
N GLY A 21 -40.65 -29.64 8.78
CA GLY A 21 -40.26 -28.24 8.85
C GLY A 21 -39.61 -27.93 10.20
N GLN A 22 -38.39 -27.40 10.16
CA GLN A 22 -37.68 -26.90 11.33
C GLN A 22 -38.49 -25.78 11.97
N SER A 23 -38.55 -25.78 13.31
CA SER A 23 -39.26 -24.75 14.07
C SER A 23 -38.52 -23.41 13.97
N ILE A 24 -39.25 -22.29 13.96
CA ILE A 24 -38.69 -20.93 14.00
C ILE A 24 -37.70 -20.77 15.17
N ILE A 25 -37.95 -21.46 16.29
CA ILE A 25 -37.10 -21.47 17.49
C ILE A 25 -35.71 -22.04 17.18
N GLU A 26 -35.63 -23.01 16.27
CA GLU A 26 -34.38 -23.67 15.87
C GLU A 26 -33.51 -22.72 15.03
N TYR A 27 -34.11 -21.94 14.13
CA TYR A 27 -33.43 -20.88 13.40
C TYR A 27 -32.92 -19.77 14.31
N VAL A 28 -33.72 -19.35 15.30
CA VAL A 28 -33.32 -18.32 16.27
C VAL A 28 -32.15 -18.81 17.13
N LEU A 29 -32.16 -20.08 17.56
CA LEU A 29 -31.06 -20.68 18.31
C LEU A 29 -29.78 -20.79 17.48
N ILE A 30 -29.88 -21.16 16.20
CA ILE A 30 -28.73 -21.20 15.29
C ILE A 30 -28.13 -19.80 15.10
N ILE A 31 -28.96 -18.78 14.86
CA ILE A 31 -28.49 -17.39 14.72
C ILE A 31 -27.86 -16.88 16.02
N ALA A 32 -28.44 -17.20 17.18
CA ALA A 32 -27.90 -16.81 18.48
C ALA A 32 -26.55 -17.47 18.77
N VAL A 33 -26.38 -18.75 18.43
CA VAL A 33 -25.11 -19.48 18.60
C VAL A 33 -24.05 -18.97 17.61
N ILE A 34 -24.41 -18.68 16.35
CA ILE A 34 -23.50 -18.06 15.38
C ILE A 34 -23.08 -16.66 15.87
N GLY A 35 -24.02 -15.85 16.35
CA GLY A 35 -23.73 -14.54 16.95
C GLY A 35 -22.79 -14.66 18.15
N LEU A 36 -23.00 -15.65 19.01
CA LEU A 36 -22.12 -15.94 20.15
C LEU A 36 -20.71 -16.34 19.69
N VAL A 37 -20.59 -17.21 18.68
CA VAL A 37 -19.30 -17.65 18.12
C VAL A 37 -18.55 -16.48 17.49
N ILE A 38 -19.23 -15.56 16.80
CA ILE A 38 -18.60 -14.34 16.25
C ILE A 38 -18.06 -13.42 17.36
N VAL A 39 -18.73 -13.35 18.51
CA VAL A 39 -18.30 -12.53 19.66
C VAL A 39 -17.09 -13.14 20.39
N PHE A 40 -16.98 -14.46 20.46
CA PHE A 40 -15.88 -15.13 21.19
C PHE A 40 -14.66 -15.49 20.33
N ALA A 41 -14.78 -15.47 19.00
CA ALA A 41 -13.69 -15.81 18.12
C ALA A 41 -12.89 -14.55 17.77
N GLY A 42 -11.60 -14.52 18.16
CA GLY A 42 -10.73 -13.35 17.98
C GLY A 42 -10.66 -12.82 16.53
N PRO A 43 -10.01 -11.66 16.31
CA PRO A 43 -10.10 -10.90 15.06
C PRO A 43 -9.97 -11.72 13.76
N GLY A 44 -9.08 -12.73 13.74
CA GLY A 44 -8.89 -13.62 12.59
C GLY A 44 -10.05 -14.56 12.27
N VAL A 45 -10.74 -15.09 13.30
CA VAL A 45 -11.89 -16.00 13.07
C VAL A 45 -13.14 -15.20 12.72
N ALA A 46 -13.35 -14.03 13.35
CA ALA A 46 -14.42 -13.13 12.97
C ALA A 46 -14.27 -12.63 11.51
N GLY A 47 -13.03 -12.36 11.06
CA GLY A 47 -12.73 -12.06 9.65
C GLY A 47 -13.06 -13.23 8.72
N ALA A 48 -12.61 -14.44 9.06
CA ALA A 48 -12.92 -15.63 8.28
C ALA A 48 -14.42 -15.91 8.15
N ILE A 49 -15.20 -15.74 9.22
CA ILE A 49 -16.66 -15.93 9.22
C ILE A 49 -17.36 -14.85 8.37
N ARG A 50 -16.98 -13.57 8.50
CA ARG A 50 -17.52 -12.51 7.63
C ARG A 50 -17.22 -12.77 6.16
N ASN A 51 -16.01 -13.20 5.85
CA ASN A 51 -15.59 -13.51 4.49
C ASN A 51 -16.36 -14.71 3.90
N GLN A 52 -16.63 -15.75 4.68
CA GLN A 52 -17.50 -16.87 4.27
C GLN A 52 -18.94 -16.40 4.02
N PHE A 53 -19.47 -15.52 4.87
CA PHE A 53 -20.81 -14.98 4.69
C PHE A 53 -20.92 -14.10 3.43
N ASN A 54 -19.96 -13.23 3.17
CA ASN A 54 -19.93 -12.40 1.95
C ASN A 54 -19.80 -13.26 0.68
N LEU A 55 -19.01 -14.33 0.72
CA LEU A 55 -18.91 -15.27 -0.40
C LEU A 55 -20.26 -15.93 -0.70
N VAL A 56 -20.99 -16.36 0.34
CA VAL A 56 -22.32 -16.95 0.20
C VAL A 56 -23.34 -15.93 -0.33
N CYS A 57 -23.32 -14.69 0.18
CA CYS A 57 -24.18 -13.61 -0.31
C CYS A 57 -23.93 -13.30 -1.80
N ASN A 58 -22.67 -13.12 -2.21
CA ASN A 58 -22.33 -12.85 -3.61
C ASN A 58 -22.70 -14.02 -4.55
N THR A 59 -22.61 -15.27 -4.07
CA THR A 59 -23.06 -16.46 -4.82
C THR A 59 -24.57 -16.47 -5.02
N LEU A 60 -25.34 -16.03 -4.01
CA LEU A 60 -26.79 -15.88 -4.11
C LEU A 60 -27.20 -14.73 -5.04
N ASP A 61 -26.49 -13.61 -5.02
CA ASP A 61 -26.76 -12.45 -5.88
C ASP A 61 -26.46 -12.77 -7.36
N SER A 62 -25.35 -13.47 -7.64
CA SER A 62 -25.00 -13.93 -8.99
C SER A 62 -25.95 -15.02 -9.53
N GLY A 63 -26.59 -15.80 -8.66
CA GLY A 63 -27.65 -16.74 -9.02
C GLY A 63 -28.93 -16.07 -9.56
N THR A 64 -29.09 -14.75 -9.36
CA THR A 64 -30.26 -13.98 -9.83
C THR A 64 -30.02 -13.31 -11.20
N SER A 65 -28.78 -13.34 -11.71
CA SER A 65 -28.39 -12.78 -13.02
C SER A 65 -27.98 -13.88 -13.99
N GLY A 66 -28.91 -14.81 -14.27
CA GLY A 66 -28.68 -15.89 -15.22
C GLY A 66 -28.91 -15.46 -16.67
N GLY A 67 -27.85 -15.50 -17.48
CA GLY A 67 -27.91 -15.83 -18.90
C GLY A 67 -27.69 -14.68 -19.87
N ILE A 68 -26.52 -14.66 -20.52
CA ILE A 68 -26.37 -14.58 -21.98
C ILE A 68 -25.08 -15.35 -22.31
N GLU A 69 -25.24 -16.47 -23.01
CA GLU A 69 -24.17 -17.19 -23.71
C GLU A 69 -23.75 -16.36 -24.95
N GLY A 70 -22.44 -16.29 -25.22
CA GLY A 70 -21.95 -15.59 -26.41
C GLY A 70 -20.44 -15.69 -26.62
N GLY A 71 -19.97 -16.88 -27.00
CA GLY A 71 -18.84 -17.18 -27.88
C GLY A 71 -17.60 -16.26 -27.97
N GLY A 72 -16.47 -16.79 -27.48
CA GLY A 72 -15.26 -17.02 -28.30
C GLY A 72 -14.32 -15.85 -28.62
N ALA A 73 -13.13 -15.87 -27.99
CA ALA A 73 -11.85 -15.71 -28.69
C ALA A 73 -10.68 -16.10 -27.78
N SER A 74 -9.75 -16.85 -28.35
CA SER A 74 -8.50 -17.33 -27.76
C SER A 74 -7.52 -16.20 -27.40
N GLY A 75 -7.06 -16.18 -26.15
CA GLY A 75 -5.87 -15.48 -25.69
C GLY A 75 -5.27 -16.25 -24.53
N GLY A 76 -4.08 -16.80 -24.71
CA GLY A 76 -3.43 -17.69 -23.75
C GLY A 76 -2.91 -16.98 -22.49
N GLY A 77 -2.95 -17.71 -21.37
CA GLY A 77 -2.17 -17.43 -20.16
C GLY A 77 -3.01 -17.00 -18.95
N SER A 78 -3.03 -17.84 -17.90
CA SER A 78 -3.36 -17.55 -16.48
C SER A 78 -4.72 -16.95 -16.09
N ALA A 79 -5.49 -16.37 -17.01
CA ALA A 79 -6.65 -15.52 -16.70
C ALA A 79 -7.74 -16.20 -15.84
N GLY A 80 -7.84 -17.54 -15.84
CA GLY A 80 -8.84 -18.26 -15.04
C GLY A 80 -8.55 -18.25 -13.54
N ALA A 81 -7.30 -18.48 -13.12
CA ALA A 81 -6.94 -18.57 -11.70
C ALA A 81 -6.79 -17.18 -11.06
N ASP A 82 -6.12 -16.26 -11.76
CA ASP A 82 -5.93 -14.90 -11.27
C ASP A 82 -7.28 -14.16 -11.16
N SER A 83 -8.18 -14.36 -12.12
CA SER A 83 -9.56 -13.84 -12.04
C SER A 83 -10.34 -14.43 -10.86
N ALA A 84 -10.16 -15.71 -10.52
CA ALA A 84 -10.83 -16.32 -9.36
C ALA A 84 -10.31 -15.75 -8.03
N ILE A 85 -9.00 -15.50 -7.91
CA ILE A 85 -8.40 -14.87 -6.72
C ILE A 85 -8.91 -13.42 -6.59
N VAL A 86 -8.96 -12.66 -7.69
CA VAL A 86 -9.49 -11.30 -7.69
C VAL A 86 -10.96 -11.28 -7.26
N GLN A 87 -11.80 -12.17 -7.78
CA GLN A 87 -13.21 -12.27 -7.35
C GLN A 87 -13.33 -12.62 -5.86
N THR A 88 -12.47 -13.51 -5.38
CA THR A 88 -12.41 -13.86 -3.95
C THR A 88 -12.04 -12.64 -3.10
N ALA A 89 -11.01 -11.89 -3.50
CA ALA A 89 -10.61 -10.65 -2.83
C ALA A 89 -11.74 -9.61 -2.85
N VAL A 90 -12.43 -9.44 -3.98
CA VAL A 90 -13.56 -8.52 -4.14
C VAL A 90 -14.75 -8.93 -3.26
N ALA A 91 -14.91 -10.20 -2.89
CA ALA A 91 -15.94 -10.60 -1.93
C ALA A 91 -15.59 -10.29 -0.47
N LYS A 92 -14.31 -10.14 -0.14
CA LYS A 92 -13.83 -9.94 1.24
C LYS A 92 -13.77 -8.46 1.63
N ASP A 93 -13.70 -8.20 2.94
CA ASP A 93 -13.23 -6.90 3.41
C ASP A 93 -11.76 -6.71 3.01
N ALA A 94 -11.40 -5.52 2.53
CA ALA A 94 -10.04 -5.27 2.04
C ALA A 94 -8.97 -5.54 3.11
N LYS A 95 -9.23 -5.20 4.38
CA LYS A 95 -8.32 -5.47 5.52
C LYS A 95 -7.95 -6.95 5.69
N ASP A 96 -8.75 -7.87 5.14
CA ASP A 96 -8.55 -9.32 5.26
C ASP A 96 -7.88 -9.92 4.00
N TRP A 97 -7.44 -9.09 3.03
CA TRP A 97 -6.73 -9.59 1.85
C TRP A 97 -5.37 -10.19 2.22
N THR A 98 -5.12 -11.40 1.73
CA THR A 98 -3.80 -12.04 1.82
C THR A 98 -2.79 -11.36 0.88
N LEU A 99 -1.49 -11.69 1.02
CA LEU A 99 -0.47 -11.19 0.09
C LEU A 99 -0.71 -11.66 -1.35
N ASP A 100 -1.19 -12.90 -1.54
CA ASP A 100 -1.56 -13.40 -2.87
C ASP A 100 -2.73 -12.60 -3.47
N GLU A 101 -3.72 -12.26 -2.64
CA GLU A 101 -4.87 -11.45 -3.06
C GLU A 101 -4.47 -10.00 -3.36
N GLN A 102 -3.61 -9.40 -2.53
CA GLN A 102 -3.07 -8.05 -2.77
C GLN A 102 -2.30 -7.99 -4.09
N LYS A 103 -1.45 -8.99 -4.37
CA LYS A 103 -0.74 -9.11 -5.65
C LYS A 103 -1.70 -9.28 -6.82
N ALA A 104 -2.65 -10.21 -6.73
CA ALA A 104 -3.60 -10.47 -7.82
C ALA A 104 -4.47 -9.24 -8.12
N VAL A 105 -4.92 -8.52 -7.08
CA VAL A 105 -5.63 -7.25 -7.23
C VAL A 105 -4.76 -6.19 -7.90
N ALA A 106 -3.49 -6.06 -7.51
CA ALA A 106 -2.57 -5.13 -8.15
C ALA A 106 -2.36 -5.46 -9.63
N GLU A 107 -2.09 -6.71 -9.99
CA GLU A 107 -1.90 -7.12 -11.39
C GLU A 107 -3.17 -6.93 -12.24
N ASP A 108 -4.36 -7.19 -11.67
CA ASP A 108 -5.63 -6.96 -12.36
C ASP A 108 -5.91 -5.45 -12.59
N ILE A 109 -5.61 -4.61 -11.60
CA ILE A 109 -5.71 -3.14 -11.71
C ILE A 109 -4.68 -2.58 -12.69
N ALA A 110 -3.45 -3.11 -12.70
CA ALA A 110 -2.43 -2.71 -13.66
C ALA A 110 -2.87 -3.01 -15.10
N ALA A 111 -3.51 -4.16 -15.31
CA ALA A 111 -3.97 -4.59 -16.63
C ALA A 111 -5.26 -3.87 -17.11
N LYS A 112 -6.20 -3.58 -16.20
CA LYS A 112 -7.55 -3.10 -16.55
C LYS A 112 -7.84 -1.66 -16.13
N GLY A 113 -6.98 -1.05 -15.32
CA GLY A 113 -7.23 0.25 -14.73
C GLY A 113 -8.53 0.28 -13.92
N GLU A 114 -9.30 1.35 -14.10
CA GLU A 114 -10.61 1.55 -13.45
C GLU A 114 -11.66 0.50 -13.85
N ALA A 115 -11.46 -0.22 -14.95
CA ALA A 115 -12.35 -1.31 -15.36
C ALA A 115 -12.13 -2.60 -14.56
N SER A 116 -11.10 -2.67 -13.70
CA SER A 116 -10.93 -3.78 -12.77
C SER A 116 -12.10 -3.83 -11.77
N PRO A 117 -12.72 -4.99 -11.54
CA PRO A 117 -13.75 -5.14 -10.50
C PRO A 117 -13.20 -4.87 -9.09
N ALA A 118 -11.88 -4.91 -8.90
CA ALA A 118 -11.24 -4.63 -7.61
C ALA A 118 -10.91 -3.15 -7.40
N TYR A 119 -10.94 -2.32 -8.44
CA TYR A 119 -10.51 -0.92 -8.38
C TYR A 119 -11.26 -0.12 -7.31
N ALA A 120 -12.60 -0.16 -7.34
CA ALA A 120 -13.42 0.59 -6.38
C ALA A 120 -13.15 0.18 -4.92
N LYS A 121 -12.89 -1.11 -4.68
CA LYS A 121 -12.58 -1.62 -3.34
C LYS A 121 -11.17 -1.24 -2.89
N ALA A 122 -10.17 -1.31 -3.78
CA ALA A 122 -8.82 -0.85 -3.48
C ALA A 122 -8.78 0.66 -3.20
N LYS A 123 -9.51 1.45 -3.99
CA LYS A 123 -9.66 2.89 -3.77
C LYS A 123 -10.34 3.20 -2.42
N ALA A 124 -11.44 2.53 -2.11
CA ALA A 124 -12.10 2.71 -0.81
C ALA A 124 -11.17 2.33 0.37
N ALA A 125 -10.38 1.26 0.22
CA ALA A 125 -9.41 0.84 1.23
C ALA A 125 -8.29 1.88 1.43
N MET A 126 -7.76 2.45 0.34
CA MET A 126 -6.79 3.55 0.34
C MET A 126 -7.35 4.80 1.00
N ASP A 127 -8.54 5.26 0.57
CA ASP A 127 -9.17 6.48 1.08
C ASP A 127 -9.43 6.39 2.60
N ALA A 128 -9.89 5.22 3.06
CA ALA A 128 -10.12 4.91 4.47
C ALA A 128 -8.84 4.67 5.28
N GLY A 129 -7.67 4.57 4.64
CA GLY A 129 -6.41 4.25 5.33
C GLY A 129 -6.39 2.85 5.93
N THR A 130 -7.03 1.88 5.27
CA THR A 130 -7.11 0.49 5.74
C THR A 130 -5.72 -0.09 5.92
N GLU A 131 -5.40 -0.52 7.15
CA GLU A 131 -4.13 -1.16 7.48
C GLU A 131 -4.17 -2.66 7.25
N PHE A 132 -3.10 -3.15 6.65
CA PHE A 132 -2.71 -4.55 6.58
C PHE A 132 -1.55 -4.79 7.54
N SER A 133 -1.24 -6.04 7.80
CA SER A 133 -0.09 -6.40 8.64
C SER A 133 0.62 -7.62 8.11
N MET A 134 1.94 -7.66 8.31
CA MET A 134 2.73 -8.86 8.10
C MET A 134 3.74 -9.06 9.22
N LYS A 135 4.08 -10.33 9.47
CA LYS A 135 5.12 -10.70 10.41
C LYS A 135 6.46 -10.72 9.70
N LEU A 136 7.43 -9.97 10.21
CA LEU A 136 8.82 -9.97 9.75
C LEU A 136 9.56 -11.23 10.21
N THR A 137 10.74 -11.48 9.63
CA THR A 137 11.57 -12.65 10.00
C THR A 137 12.04 -12.63 11.46
N ASN A 138 12.14 -11.44 12.06
CA ASN A 138 12.43 -11.24 13.49
C ASN A 138 11.20 -11.34 14.40
N SER A 139 10.03 -11.71 13.85
CA SER A 139 8.73 -11.79 14.51
C SER A 139 8.00 -10.48 14.83
N ASP A 140 8.58 -9.32 14.51
CA ASP A 140 7.87 -8.05 14.64
C ASP A 140 6.74 -7.96 13.62
N ILE A 141 5.73 -7.14 13.94
CA ILE A 141 4.62 -6.87 13.04
C ILE A 141 4.87 -5.55 12.32
N LEU A 142 4.94 -5.62 10.99
CA LEU A 142 4.97 -4.46 10.10
C LEU A 142 3.54 -4.17 9.64
N LYS A 143 3.07 -2.95 9.90
CA LYS A 143 1.79 -2.46 9.38
C LYS A 143 2.01 -1.61 8.15
N TYR A 144 1.06 -1.65 7.22
CA TYR A 144 1.15 -0.91 5.97
C TYR A 144 -0.24 -0.65 5.38
N ARG A 145 -0.34 0.32 4.47
CA ARG A 145 -1.59 0.70 3.78
C ARG A 145 -1.33 0.98 2.30
N ILE A 146 -2.39 0.94 1.49
CA ILE A 146 -2.34 1.42 0.11
C ILE A 146 -2.19 2.94 0.13
N ILE A 147 -1.27 3.47 -0.67
CA ILE A 147 -1.10 4.92 -0.86
C ILE A 147 -1.30 5.38 -2.30
N GLY A 148 -1.19 4.47 -3.27
CA GLY A 148 -1.43 4.81 -4.67
C GLY A 148 -1.95 3.64 -5.50
N ILE A 149 -2.60 3.99 -6.61
CA ILE A 149 -3.23 3.06 -7.55
C ILE A 149 -2.83 3.47 -8.96
N ASN A 150 -2.18 2.58 -9.73
CA ASN A 150 -1.60 2.93 -11.03
C ASN A 150 -0.72 4.18 -10.96
N HIS A 151 0.15 4.26 -9.94
CA HIS A 151 0.99 5.44 -9.69
C HIS A 151 2.40 5.26 -10.26
N ASP A 152 3.11 4.26 -9.76
CA ASP A 152 4.53 4.03 -10.01
C ASP A 152 4.79 3.26 -11.30
N ASP A 153 5.82 3.66 -12.05
CA ASP A 153 6.23 2.94 -13.26
C ASP A 153 7.09 1.72 -12.90
N LEU A 154 6.73 0.56 -13.45
CA LEU A 154 7.49 -0.69 -13.29
C LEU A 154 8.83 -0.58 -14.02
N ALA A 155 9.88 -1.11 -13.38
CA ALA A 155 11.25 -1.05 -13.88
C ALA A 155 11.46 -1.87 -15.17
N ASP A 156 10.60 -2.84 -15.43
CA ASP A 156 10.65 -3.69 -16.64
C ASP A 156 9.98 -3.06 -17.87
N GLY A 157 9.39 -1.87 -17.72
CA GLY A 157 8.72 -1.16 -18.80
C GLY A 157 7.34 -1.70 -19.17
N SER A 158 6.76 -2.61 -18.37
CA SER A 158 5.44 -3.19 -18.62
C SER A 158 4.27 -2.25 -18.34
N GLY A 159 4.54 -1.05 -17.80
CA GLY A 159 3.54 -0.04 -17.48
C GLY A 159 3.61 0.37 -16.02
N LYS A 160 2.46 0.69 -15.44
CA LYS A 160 2.34 1.10 -14.04
C LYS A 160 2.03 -0.08 -13.14
N ALA A 161 2.55 -0.05 -11.92
CA ALA A 161 2.16 -0.97 -10.87
C ALA A 161 0.72 -0.67 -10.43
N GLY A 162 -0.07 -1.70 -10.20
CA GLY A 162 -1.49 -1.51 -9.90
C GLY A 162 -1.73 -0.91 -8.53
N LEU A 163 -0.93 -1.29 -7.53
CA LEU A 163 -0.99 -0.77 -6.15
C LEU A 163 0.40 -0.44 -5.61
N THR A 164 0.48 0.70 -4.92
CA THR A 164 1.64 1.10 -4.11
C THR A 164 1.25 1.10 -2.64
N PHE A 165 2.10 0.52 -1.79
CA PHE A 165 1.90 0.44 -0.34
C PHE A 165 2.96 1.23 0.40
N LEU A 166 2.62 1.72 1.60
CA LEU A 166 3.52 2.41 2.54
C LEU A 166 3.35 1.82 3.93
N THR A 167 4.47 1.56 4.61
CA THR A 167 4.43 1.17 6.03
C THR A 167 3.96 2.30 6.94
N THR A 168 3.20 1.93 7.97
CA THR A 168 2.64 2.86 8.96
C THR A 168 3.09 2.56 10.39
N SER A 169 3.85 1.48 10.62
CA SER A 169 4.36 1.15 11.96
C SER A 169 5.82 1.56 12.16
N PRO A 170 6.18 2.07 13.35
CA PRO A 170 7.55 2.40 13.72
C PRO A 170 8.37 1.13 14.06
N THR A 171 8.48 0.20 13.12
CA THR A 171 9.11 -1.13 13.34
C THR A 171 10.58 -1.14 12.97
N ILE A 172 11.00 -0.30 12.03
CA ILE A 172 12.35 -0.29 11.47
C ILE A 172 12.93 1.11 11.62
N SER A 173 14.13 1.22 12.16
CA SER A 173 14.88 2.46 12.23
C SER A 173 16.28 2.29 11.63
N SER A 174 16.78 3.31 10.95
CA SER A 174 18.14 3.28 10.42
C SER A 174 18.67 4.68 10.19
N TYR A 175 19.99 4.75 10.07
CA TYR A 175 20.67 5.94 9.55
C TYR A 175 20.54 5.97 8.02
N MET A 176 20.36 7.16 7.45
CA MET A 176 20.31 7.33 5.99
C MET A 176 21.66 6.96 5.35
N CYS A 177 22.75 7.45 5.94
CA CYS A 177 24.12 7.22 5.50
C CYS A 177 24.98 6.60 6.61
N TYR A 178 26.12 6.01 6.22
CA TYR A 178 27.06 5.39 7.16
C TYR A 178 27.52 6.34 8.27
N LYS A 179 27.65 5.78 9.48
CA LYS A 179 28.17 6.43 10.69
C LYS A 179 29.62 6.88 10.47
N GLY A 180 29.80 8.08 9.90
CA GLY A 180 31.11 8.71 9.69
C GLY A 180 31.22 9.53 8.41
N SER A 181 30.36 9.28 7.40
CA SER A 181 30.26 10.18 6.24
C SER A 181 29.39 11.37 6.61
N LYS A 182 29.88 12.58 6.38
CA LYS A 182 29.12 13.82 6.61
C LYS A 182 28.42 14.32 5.35
N SER A 183 28.49 13.60 4.23
CA SER A 183 27.97 14.10 2.96
C SER A 183 26.76 13.31 2.46
N ASN A 184 25.79 14.03 1.91
CA ASN A 184 24.69 13.48 1.10
C ASN A 184 25.08 13.31 -0.38
N ALA A 185 26.37 13.42 -0.71
CA ALA A 185 26.89 13.20 -2.05
C ALA A 185 26.46 11.84 -2.61
N GLY A 186 25.92 11.87 -3.84
CA GLY A 186 25.32 10.69 -4.46
C GLY A 186 23.85 10.44 -4.09
N GLY A 187 23.27 11.27 -3.22
CA GLY A 187 21.87 11.23 -2.84
C GLY A 187 21.36 9.86 -2.41
N TRP A 188 20.09 9.59 -2.72
CA TRP A 188 19.43 8.32 -2.41
C TRP A 188 20.15 7.11 -3.03
N GLU A 189 20.59 7.21 -4.28
CA GLU A 189 21.24 6.12 -5.02
C GLU A 189 22.44 5.53 -4.26
N LYS A 190 23.28 6.39 -3.67
CA LYS A 190 24.47 5.99 -2.91
C LYS A 190 24.26 5.85 -1.41
N SER A 191 23.05 6.13 -0.91
CA SER A 191 22.75 5.99 0.51
C SER A 191 22.91 4.54 0.98
N GLU A 192 23.37 4.36 2.22
CA GLU A 192 23.46 3.03 2.83
C GLU A 192 22.06 2.45 3.10
N LEU A 193 21.12 3.32 3.48
CA LEU A 193 19.74 2.92 3.72
C LEU A 193 19.10 2.28 2.48
N ARG A 194 19.32 2.83 1.29
CA ARG A 194 18.85 2.21 0.04
C ARG A 194 19.43 0.80 -0.16
N GLN A 195 20.72 0.60 0.11
CA GLN A 195 21.36 -0.71 0.00
C GLN A 195 20.75 -1.72 0.99
N LYS A 196 20.53 -1.29 2.24
CA LYS A 196 19.85 -2.09 3.27
C LYS A 196 18.44 -2.49 2.83
N MET A 197 17.70 -1.57 2.21
CA MET A 197 16.33 -1.76 1.74
C MET A 197 16.20 -2.65 0.49
N ASN A 198 17.20 -2.71 -0.38
CA ASN A 198 17.07 -3.40 -1.68
C ASN A 198 17.75 -4.77 -1.76
N SER A 199 18.75 -5.01 -0.90
CA SER A 199 19.50 -6.27 -0.84
C SER A 199 20.15 -6.57 0.51
N GLY A 200 20.06 -5.66 1.48
CA GLY A 200 20.72 -5.79 2.78
C GLY A 200 19.77 -6.16 3.91
N GLU A 201 20.10 -5.68 5.12
CA GLU A 201 19.43 -6.11 6.36
C GLU A 201 17.92 -5.86 6.36
N ILE A 202 17.45 -4.71 5.87
CA ILE A 202 16.02 -4.37 5.84
C ILE A 202 15.28 -5.25 4.82
N TRP A 203 15.86 -5.49 3.64
CA TRP A 203 15.30 -6.43 2.67
C TRP A 203 15.17 -7.84 3.26
N ASN A 204 16.20 -8.29 3.98
CA ASN A 204 16.27 -9.62 4.60
C ASN A 204 15.34 -9.79 5.81
N LEU A 205 14.81 -8.70 6.38
CA LEU A 205 13.74 -8.75 7.38
C LEU A 205 12.38 -9.12 6.78
N MET A 206 12.19 -8.88 5.47
CA MET A 206 10.93 -9.17 4.80
C MET A 206 10.77 -10.68 4.57
N PRO A 207 9.58 -11.28 4.75
CA PRO A 207 9.36 -12.71 4.49
C PRO A 207 9.66 -13.10 3.05
N THR A 208 10.19 -14.31 2.81
CA THR A 208 10.50 -14.81 1.46
C THR A 208 9.30 -14.77 0.52
N GLU A 209 8.11 -15.06 1.04
CA GLU A 209 6.87 -15.01 0.28
C GLU A 209 6.57 -13.60 -0.24
N PHE A 210 6.81 -12.57 0.59
CA PHE A 210 6.68 -11.17 0.19
C PHE A 210 7.78 -10.78 -0.80
N GLN A 211 9.03 -11.16 -0.52
CA GLN A 211 10.17 -10.85 -1.38
C GLN A 211 9.96 -11.35 -2.83
N GLY A 212 9.31 -12.51 -3.00
CA GLY A 212 8.99 -13.08 -4.31
C GLY A 212 7.85 -12.38 -5.05
N LYS A 213 7.09 -11.49 -4.39
CA LYS A 213 5.94 -10.77 -4.96
C LYS A 213 6.26 -9.32 -5.34
N VAL A 214 7.19 -8.67 -4.63
CA VAL A 214 7.55 -7.26 -4.86
C VAL A 214 8.10 -7.04 -6.26
N LYS A 215 7.57 -6.04 -6.96
CA LYS A 215 8.12 -5.55 -8.22
C LYS A 215 9.12 -4.44 -7.98
N ARG A 216 10.09 -4.33 -8.90
CA ARG A 216 10.97 -3.16 -8.95
C ARG A 216 10.27 -2.03 -9.68
N VAL A 217 10.38 -0.81 -9.14
CA VAL A 217 9.83 0.40 -9.75
C VAL A 217 10.91 1.44 -9.99
N LYS A 218 10.65 2.32 -10.95
CA LYS A 218 11.50 3.46 -11.26
C LYS A 218 11.15 4.62 -10.34
N LYS A 219 12.11 5.08 -9.53
CA LYS A 219 11.93 6.27 -8.67
C LYS A 219 12.88 7.37 -9.11
N LEU A 220 12.35 8.57 -9.31
CA LEU A 220 13.18 9.75 -9.59
C LEU A 220 13.58 10.39 -8.27
N THR A 221 14.81 10.88 -8.20
CA THR A 221 15.30 11.70 -7.08
C THR A 221 16.62 12.37 -7.44
N ASN A 222 17.02 13.37 -6.68
CA ASN A 222 18.37 13.91 -6.72
C ASN A 222 19.39 12.87 -6.22
N ASN A 223 20.11 12.25 -7.15
CA ASN A 223 21.23 11.34 -6.88
C ASN A 223 22.62 12.00 -7.00
N ALA A 224 22.68 13.34 -7.06
CA ALA A 224 23.94 14.08 -7.01
C ALA A 224 24.32 14.44 -5.56
N GLY A 225 23.32 14.75 -4.73
CA GLY A 225 23.50 15.43 -3.44
C GLY A 225 23.17 16.93 -3.58
N SER A 226 23.38 17.71 -2.52
CA SER A 226 23.07 19.15 -2.50
C SER A 226 23.98 19.89 -1.51
N GLY A 227 23.77 21.20 -1.34
CA GLY A 227 24.40 22.01 -0.29
C GLY A 227 25.40 23.04 -0.82
N GLU A 228 25.66 24.05 0.02
CA GLU A 228 26.47 25.24 -0.29
C GLU A 228 27.94 24.91 -0.65
N GLU A 229 28.49 23.79 -0.17
CA GLU A 229 29.87 23.36 -0.43
C GLU A 229 30.04 22.39 -1.61
N ILE A 230 28.99 21.65 -2.02
CA ILE A 230 29.12 20.65 -3.11
C ILE A 230 28.91 21.30 -4.48
N LEU A 231 28.04 22.30 -4.55
CA LEU A 231 27.66 23.01 -5.76
C LEU A 231 27.42 24.47 -5.38
N GLY A 232 27.93 25.41 -6.19
CA GLY A 232 27.50 26.80 -6.04
C GLY A 232 25.97 26.89 -6.12
N ASP A 233 25.35 27.88 -5.49
CA ASP A 233 23.89 27.98 -5.35
C ASP A 233 23.15 27.86 -6.70
N GLU A 234 23.81 28.24 -7.82
CA GLU A 234 23.38 28.06 -9.23
C GLU A 234 23.38 26.60 -9.71
N GLU A 235 24.45 25.84 -9.46
CA GLU A 235 24.58 24.45 -9.89
C GLU A 235 23.60 23.55 -9.13
N ASN A 236 23.35 23.84 -7.85
CA ASN A 236 22.34 23.14 -7.05
C ASN A 236 20.92 23.36 -7.60
N LYS A 237 20.60 24.51 -8.23
CA LYS A 237 19.26 24.72 -8.85
C LYS A 237 19.06 23.86 -10.09
N ASN A 238 20.15 23.55 -10.80
CA ASN A 238 20.12 22.91 -12.12
C ASN A 238 20.33 21.39 -12.07
N ILE A 239 20.33 20.79 -10.89
CA ILE A 239 20.37 19.33 -10.76
C ILE A 239 19.13 18.73 -11.42
N SER A 240 19.33 17.69 -12.22
CA SER A 240 18.24 16.89 -12.76
C SER A 240 18.06 15.63 -11.92
N ALA A 241 16.82 15.33 -11.53
CA ALA A 241 16.52 14.06 -10.88
C ALA A 241 16.83 12.90 -11.83
N THR A 242 17.48 11.86 -11.31
CA THR A 242 17.79 10.63 -12.06
C THR A 242 17.08 9.44 -11.43
N ALA A 243 16.96 8.36 -12.21
CA ALA A 243 16.17 7.21 -11.82
C ALA A 243 16.99 6.17 -11.04
N THR A 244 16.44 5.70 -9.92
CA THR A 244 16.82 4.43 -9.29
C THR A 244 15.78 3.34 -9.61
N LEU A 245 16.21 2.08 -9.52
CA LEU A 245 15.33 0.92 -9.70
C LEU A 245 15.23 0.15 -8.38
N ASP A 246 14.14 0.35 -7.66
CA ASP A 246 14.02 -0.02 -6.24
C ASP A 246 12.91 -1.05 -6.03
N LYS A 247 13.16 -2.03 -5.17
CA LYS A 247 12.16 -2.97 -4.63
C LYS A 247 11.43 -2.31 -3.45
N LEU A 248 12.22 -1.80 -2.50
CA LEU A 248 11.75 -0.98 -1.40
C LEU A 248 12.35 0.42 -1.57
N PHE A 249 11.53 1.45 -1.38
CA PHE A 249 11.93 2.85 -1.48
C PHE A 249 11.33 3.68 -0.35
N LEU A 250 11.86 4.88 -0.11
CA LEU A 250 11.22 5.89 0.74
C LEU A 250 10.49 6.88 -0.15
N LEU A 251 9.45 7.53 0.35
CA LEU A 251 8.77 8.60 -0.40
C LEU A 251 9.69 9.81 -0.58
N SER A 252 9.51 10.56 -1.68
CA SER A 252 10.12 11.89 -1.82
C SER A 252 9.15 12.96 -1.35
N TYR A 253 9.68 14.16 -1.10
CA TYR A 253 8.91 15.35 -0.76
C TYR A 253 7.78 15.61 -1.76
N SER A 254 8.07 15.56 -3.06
CA SER A 254 7.08 15.79 -4.13
C SER A 254 6.00 14.70 -4.24
N GLU A 255 6.21 13.55 -3.60
CA GLU A 255 5.25 12.46 -3.54
C GLU A 255 4.33 12.53 -2.31
N ILE A 256 4.71 13.35 -1.34
CA ILE A 256 3.93 13.64 -0.13
C ILE A 256 3.17 14.96 -0.30
N VAL A 257 3.86 15.99 -0.79
CA VAL A 257 3.39 17.36 -0.90
C VAL A 257 2.91 17.61 -2.33
N PRO A 258 1.79 18.34 -2.54
CA PRO A 258 1.33 18.63 -3.89
C PRO A 258 2.37 19.47 -4.62
N ALA A 259 2.62 19.14 -5.89
CA ALA A 259 3.42 19.97 -6.78
C ALA A 259 2.84 21.40 -6.75
N ALA A 260 3.72 22.40 -6.69
CA ALA A 260 3.29 23.78 -6.57
C ALA A 260 2.27 24.14 -7.67
N HIS A 261 1.11 24.67 -7.26
CA HIS A 261 0.12 25.23 -8.18
C HIS A 261 0.79 26.23 -9.14
N GLY A 262 0.26 26.27 -10.36
CA GLY A 262 0.93 26.72 -11.57
C GLY A 262 1.54 28.12 -11.55
N GLU A 263 2.22 28.42 -12.66
CA GLU A 263 2.81 29.71 -12.95
C GLU A 263 1.84 30.86 -12.61
N GLY A 264 2.19 31.68 -11.62
CA GLY A 264 1.47 32.92 -11.30
C GLY A 264 0.71 32.98 -9.97
N GLU A 265 0.66 31.91 -9.17
CA GLU A 265 0.07 32.02 -7.82
C GLU A 265 1.08 32.64 -6.83
N ILE A 266 0.95 33.95 -6.59
CA ILE A 266 1.63 34.64 -5.49
C ILE A 266 1.02 34.11 -4.20
N ILE A 267 1.79 33.35 -3.41
CA ILE A 267 1.42 33.03 -2.03
C ILE A 267 1.24 34.36 -1.30
N PRO A 268 0.02 34.72 -0.86
CA PRO A 268 -0.17 35.93 -0.08
C PRO A 268 0.68 35.77 1.18
N SER A 269 1.58 36.72 1.41
CA SER A 269 2.30 36.83 2.67
C SER A 269 1.29 36.66 3.80
N LEU A 270 1.46 35.62 4.62
CA LEU A 270 0.67 35.41 5.82
C LEU A 270 0.66 36.75 6.60
N PRO A 271 -0.50 37.31 6.98
CA PRO A 271 -0.53 38.59 7.69
C PRO A 271 0.25 38.47 9.00
N GLY A 272 1.41 39.13 9.08
CA GLY A 272 2.32 39.05 10.23
C GLY A 272 3.75 38.62 9.91
N THR A 273 4.07 38.20 8.68
CA THR A 273 5.46 37.97 8.27
C THR A 273 6.15 39.30 7.90
N PRO A 274 7.35 39.59 8.43
CA PRO A 274 8.07 40.83 8.13
C PRO A 274 8.31 41.00 6.64
N ILE A 275 8.21 42.24 6.16
CA ILE A 275 8.43 42.64 4.77
C ILE A 275 9.90 42.36 4.41
N GLY A 276 10.13 41.19 3.81
CA GLY A 276 11.42 40.63 3.46
C GLY A 276 11.41 39.12 3.28
N GLY A 277 10.87 38.62 2.14
CA GLY A 277 11.35 37.37 1.54
C GLY A 277 10.31 36.37 0.99
N PRO A 278 10.47 35.86 -0.25
CA PRO A 278 9.99 34.54 -0.65
C PRO A 278 11.03 33.49 -0.20
N THR A 279 11.03 33.07 1.06
CA THR A 279 12.21 32.36 1.64
C THR A 279 12.10 30.85 1.81
N HIS A 280 10.94 30.22 1.59
CA HIS A 280 10.82 28.75 1.63
C HIS A 280 9.88 28.26 0.53
N ASN A 281 10.20 28.52 -0.73
CA ASN A 281 9.66 27.71 -1.81
C ASN A 281 10.82 26.94 -2.45
N TRP A 282 11.10 25.75 -1.93
CA TRP A 282 12.14 24.90 -2.49
C TRP A 282 11.89 24.61 -3.96
N ALA A 283 10.65 24.49 -4.43
CA ALA A 283 10.36 24.31 -5.85
C ALA A 283 10.83 25.50 -6.71
N TYR A 284 10.81 26.72 -6.16
CA TYR A 284 11.30 27.91 -6.86
C TYR A 284 12.83 27.99 -6.86
N LYS A 285 13.47 27.74 -5.71
CA LYS A 285 14.94 27.85 -5.58
C LYS A 285 15.66 26.62 -6.14
N TYR A 286 15.03 25.45 -6.03
CA TYR A 286 15.55 24.12 -6.34
C TYR A 286 14.46 23.28 -7.05
N PRO A 287 14.20 23.54 -8.35
CA PRO A 287 13.10 22.92 -9.10
C PRO A 287 13.04 21.39 -9.04
N TRP A 288 14.20 20.73 -8.89
CA TRP A 288 14.29 19.28 -8.78
C TRP A 288 13.53 18.71 -7.57
N THR A 289 13.32 19.49 -6.51
CA THR A 289 12.53 19.06 -5.33
C THR A 289 11.07 18.76 -5.65
N SER A 290 10.57 19.23 -6.80
CA SER A 290 9.24 18.94 -7.32
C SER A 290 9.24 17.97 -8.51
N SER A 291 10.40 17.45 -8.92
CA SER A 291 10.54 16.54 -10.07
C SER A 291 10.88 15.10 -9.66
N GLU A 292 10.80 14.76 -8.37
CA GLU A 292 11.16 13.44 -7.85
C GLU A 292 10.00 12.43 -7.89
N GLY A 293 8.83 12.88 -8.35
CA GLY A 293 7.59 12.11 -8.39
C GLY A 293 6.37 13.03 -8.22
N THR A 294 5.18 12.45 -8.34
CA THR A 294 3.90 13.13 -8.17
C THR A 294 3.25 12.73 -6.85
N GLN A 295 2.43 13.61 -6.27
CA GLN A 295 1.78 13.32 -4.99
C GLN A 295 0.91 12.06 -5.08
N TYR A 296 1.13 11.11 -4.17
CA TYR A 296 0.32 9.90 -4.05
C TYR A 296 -1.14 10.23 -3.72
N GLU A 297 -2.05 9.43 -4.30
CA GLU A 297 -3.50 9.64 -4.23
C GLU A 297 -4.02 9.69 -2.79
N ALA A 298 -3.42 8.91 -1.88
CA ALA A 298 -3.81 8.91 -0.47
C ALA A 298 -3.55 10.25 0.26
N PHE A 299 -2.67 11.11 -0.26
CA PHE A 299 -2.34 12.42 0.32
C PHE A 299 -3.08 13.58 -0.33
N GLN A 300 -3.68 13.38 -1.50
CA GLN A 300 -4.41 14.42 -2.22
C GLN A 300 -5.57 14.95 -1.37
N GLY A 301 -5.60 16.28 -1.20
CA GLY A 301 -6.59 16.95 -0.35
C GLY A 301 -6.41 16.73 1.16
N LYS A 302 -5.41 15.96 1.60
CA LYS A 302 -5.10 15.70 3.02
C LYS A 302 -3.80 16.35 3.48
N VAL A 303 -2.80 16.47 2.61
CA VAL A 303 -1.57 17.24 2.86
C VAL A 303 -1.77 18.62 2.26
N THR A 304 -2.12 19.59 3.11
CA THR A 304 -2.40 20.98 2.71
C THR A 304 -1.27 21.92 3.10
N GLU A 305 -0.49 21.58 4.13
CA GLU A 305 0.59 22.41 4.64
C GLU A 305 1.94 21.89 4.15
N ARG A 306 2.66 22.68 3.36
CA ARG A 306 3.95 22.24 2.78
C ARG A 306 5.13 22.34 3.74
N TYR A 307 5.09 23.35 4.60
CA TYR A 307 6.15 23.68 5.57
C TYR A 307 5.60 23.72 7.00
N SER A 308 4.58 22.90 7.26
CA SER A 308 3.94 22.80 8.57
C SER A 308 3.28 21.44 8.74
N ASN A 309 2.66 21.26 9.91
CA ASN A 309 2.19 19.99 10.41
C ASN A 309 0.96 19.49 9.65
N ASN A 310 1.00 18.25 9.16
CA ASN A 310 -0.15 17.54 8.60
C ASN A 310 -0.44 16.29 9.44
N ALA A 311 -1.61 16.24 10.08
CA ALA A 311 -1.98 15.10 10.92
C ALA A 311 -2.00 13.76 10.15
N CYS A 312 -2.27 13.78 8.84
CA CYS A 312 -2.30 12.57 8.01
C CYS A 312 -0.92 11.92 7.77
N LEU A 313 0.16 12.64 8.09
CA LEU A 313 1.56 12.18 7.97
C LEU A 313 2.17 11.73 9.31
N GLN A 314 1.45 11.92 10.42
CA GLN A 314 1.91 11.49 11.74
C GLN A 314 1.95 9.95 11.80
N LEU A 315 3.10 9.43 12.21
CA LEU A 315 3.24 8.03 12.63
C LEU A 315 2.91 7.95 14.13
N ASP A 316 1.62 7.91 14.44
CA ASP A 316 1.16 7.75 15.81
C ASP A 316 1.14 6.26 16.17
N SER A 317 1.98 5.89 17.15
CA SER A 317 1.92 4.56 17.77
C SER A 317 2.03 4.72 19.28
N GLU A 318 1.04 4.19 19.99
CA GLU A 318 1.01 4.15 21.46
C GLU A 318 1.16 5.52 22.16
N GLY A 319 0.71 6.60 21.51
CA GLY A 319 0.79 7.96 22.03
C GLY A 319 2.15 8.63 21.85
N PHE A 320 3.07 7.98 21.14
CA PHE A 320 4.34 8.57 20.69
C PHE A 320 4.27 8.93 19.21
N ARG A 321 4.94 10.04 18.90
CA ARG A 321 5.08 10.61 17.57
C ARG A 321 6.50 10.45 17.09
N TRP A 322 6.65 10.02 15.85
CA TRP A 322 7.92 9.57 15.32
C TRP A 322 8.26 10.26 14.00
N GLU A 323 9.53 10.63 13.85
CA GLU A 323 10.09 11.16 12.62
C GLU A 323 10.45 10.03 11.66
N TRP A 324 10.25 10.22 10.36
CA TRP A 324 10.56 9.21 9.36
C TRP A 324 11.19 9.80 8.10
N TRP A 325 12.12 9.04 7.53
CA TRP A 325 12.94 9.50 6.41
C TRP A 325 12.17 9.67 5.11
N GLU A 326 12.52 10.72 4.37
CA GLU A 326 12.27 10.84 2.94
C GLU A 326 13.54 10.52 2.14
N ARG A 327 13.40 10.17 0.86
CA ARG A 327 14.57 10.01 -0.04
C ARG A 327 15.09 11.34 -0.59
N THR A 328 14.32 12.42 -0.45
CA THR A 328 14.68 13.75 -0.95
C THR A 328 15.86 14.29 -0.16
N VAL A 329 16.90 14.71 -0.88
CA VAL A 329 18.06 15.36 -0.27
C VAL A 329 17.64 16.75 0.24
N ASN A 330 18.13 17.17 1.42
CA ASN A 330 17.86 18.52 1.90
C ASN A 330 18.49 19.56 0.94
N PRO A 331 17.71 20.41 0.26
CA PRO A 331 18.26 21.31 -0.75
C PRO A 331 19.20 22.38 -0.19
N CYS A 332 19.12 22.68 1.11
CA CYS A 332 19.89 23.70 1.81
C CYS A 332 21.07 23.15 2.62
N SER A 333 21.32 21.83 2.62
CA SER A 333 22.37 21.21 3.44
C SER A 333 23.14 20.15 2.65
N SER A 334 24.46 20.08 2.84
CA SER A 334 25.32 19.04 2.27
C SER A 334 25.35 17.75 3.07
N THR A 335 24.64 17.70 4.19
CA THR A 335 24.72 16.59 5.17
C THR A 335 23.36 16.00 5.52
N GLY A 336 22.29 16.44 4.86
CA GLY A 336 20.92 16.15 5.26
C GLY A 336 20.07 15.57 4.15
N PHE A 337 19.06 14.82 4.59
CA PHE A 337 17.89 14.42 3.83
C PHE A 337 16.67 15.02 4.51
N LEU A 338 15.59 15.16 3.76
CA LEU A 338 14.31 15.56 4.33
C LEU A 338 13.73 14.41 5.14
N ASN A 339 12.89 14.78 6.10
CA ASN A 339 12.10 13.85 6.88
C ASN A 339 10.76 14.49 7.19
N VAL A 340 9.78 13.64 7.46
CA VAL A 340 8.57 14.06 8.12
C VAL A 340 8.84 14.11 9.62
N ASP A 341 8.59 15.26 10.24
CA ASP A 341 8.78 15.42 11.68
C ASP A 341 7.71 14.67 12.50
N ALA A 342 7.88 14.64 13.82
CA ALA A 342 6.93 14.00 14.73
C ALA A 342 5.49 14.57 14.62
N ASN A 343 5.32 15.82 14.17
CA ASN A 343 4.02 16.46 14.01
C ASN A 343 3.46 16.34 12.58
N GLY A 344 4.15 15.65 11.68
CA GLY A 344 3.74 15.47 10.30
C GLY A 344 4.13 16.63 9.37
N ASN A 345 5.19 17.38 9.68
CA ASN A 345 5.76 18.38 8.79
C ASN A 345 6.74 17.71 7.79
N PRO A 346 6.44 17.69 6.48
CA PRO A 346 7.29 17.05 5.47
C PRO A 346 8.48 17.91 5.02
N SER A 347 8.64 19.13 5.55
CA SER A 347 9.75 20.01 5.20
C SER A 347 10.84 20.05 6.27
N ASP A 348 10.83 19.13 7.23
CA ASP A 348 11.90 19.08 8.22
C ASP A 348 13.13 18.39 7.61
N SER A 349 14.27 18.55 8.28
CA SER A 349 15.48 17.90 7.85
C SER A 349 16.32 17.45 9.02
N CYS A 350 16.86 16.25 8.89
CA CYS A 350 17.74 15.69 9.88
C CYS A 350 19.13 15.44 9.28
N ASP A 351 20.15 15.57 10.13
CA ASP A 351 21.50 15.13 9.74
C ASP A 351 21.44 13.62 9.47
N GLN A 352 22.05 13.18 8.37
CA GLN A 352 22.17 11.76 8.01
C GLN A 352 22.79 10.87 9.10
N LYS A 353 23.35 11.46 10.17
CA LYS A 353 23.81 10.80 11.40
C LYS A 353 22.73 10.53 12.45
N ALA A 354 21.48 10.91 12.22
CA ALA A 354 20.37 10.51 13.08
C ALA A 354 19.85 9.14 12.65
N SER A 355 19.36 8.37 13.62
CA SER A 355 18.56 7.18 13.34
C SER A 355 17.10 7.60 13.42
N LEU A 356 16.42 7.64 12.28
CA LEU A 356 14.97 7.87 12.20
C LEU A 356 14.26 6.59 11.80
N TYR A 357 12.93 6.62 11.85
CA TYR A 357 12.14 5.51 11.33
C TYR A 357 12.24 5.45 9.81
N VAL A 358 12.28 4.22 9.34
CA VAL A 358 12.26 3.89 7.93
C VAL A 358 10.84 3.48 7.61
N CYS A 359 10.22 4.18 6.65
CA CYS A 359 8.93 3.78 6.13
C CYS A 359 9.04 3.23 4.71
N PRO A 360 9.40 1.95 4.51
CA PRO A 360 9.44 1.36 3.19
C PRO A 360 8.10 1.49 2.46
N ALA A 361 8.19 1.83 1.19
CA ALA A 361 7.14 1.68 0.21
C ALA A 361 7.53 0.64 -0.84
N TRP A 362 6.54 -0.02 -1.43
CA TRP A 362 6.73 -1.04 -2.47
C TRP A 362 5.51 -1.14 -3.38
N CYS A 363 5.68 -1.89 -4.47
CA CYS A 363 4.66 -2.13 -5.47
C CYS A 363 4.51 -3.63 -5.75
N PHE A 364 3.32 -4.05 -6.17
CA PHE A 364 3.03 -5.36 -6.72
C PHE A 364 2.65 -5.30 -8.20
#